data_AF-G0UUF0-F1
#
_entry.id   AF-G0UUF0-F1
#
_cell.length_a   1.000
_cell.length_b   1.000
_cell.length_c   1.000
_cell.angle_alpha   90.00
_cell.angle_beta   90.00
_cell.angle_gamma   90.00
#
_symmetry.space_group_name_H-M   'P 1'
#
loop_
_entity.id
_entity.type
_entity.pdbx_description
1 polymer ?
#
loop_
_entity_poly.entity_id
_entity_poly.type
_entity_poly.pdbx_seq_one_letter_code
_entity_poly.pdbx_strand_id
1 'polypeptide(L)'
;MELLEYVSVMDMAKIYSEMATDNHAEKIWNELRSTLQERKEKLERRKAELLLQQQQREAEEERRLQEEKLQQEEEERKLREEEEERARQREARRKRREEELAAEEAAALAEQEAAEEAAALAREEERKRKEEKRRLRREARERELQAQQEALAAEEAERKKRRTQKAAWEEYVANHPLEFCEVKQTIEQKKVQHQARAPPTTNKDILSRIYTPKCPECGMKYSLPPKMWECSNCFRTKQQHVKVWQPDNSTTVCMVCQGSIGWFSRHHCRNCGRLVCSKCSTSQAIIPSVGFNEAVKICDDCARKGNAPNAP
;
A
#
# COMPACT_ATOMS: atom_id res chain seq x y z
N MET A 1 26.86 66.23 90.86
CA MET A 1 27.87 65.58 90.01
C MET A 1 27.28 65.05 88.71
N GLU A 2 26.05 64.53 88.70
CA GLU A 2 25.40 63.95 87.50
C GLU A 2 25.16 64.93 86.32
N LEU A 3 25.01 66.23 86.58
CA LEU A 3 24.85 67.25 85.52
C LEU A 3 26.17 67.71 84.89
N LEU A 4 27.33 67.34 85.48
CA LEU A 4 28.65 67.78 85.01
C LEU A 4 29.01 67.23 83.62
N GLU A 5 28.43 66.10 83.21
CA GLU A 5 28.58 65.51 81.87
C GLU A 5 28.01 66.40 80.75
N TYR A 6 27.10 67.32 81.09
CA TYR A 6 26.42 68.22 80.16
C TYR A 6 26.98 69.66 80.19
N VAL A 7 28.00 69.89 81.02
CA VAL A 7 28.65 71.19 81.20
C VAL A 7 29.60 71.46 80.04
N SER A 8 29.33 72.52 79.27
CA SER A 8 30.20 72.93 78.19
C SER A 8 31.41 73.71 78.70
N VAL A 9 32.43 73.87 77.86
CA VAL A 9 33.61 74.70 78.15
C VAL A 9 33.22 76.16 78.46
N MET A 10 32.14 76.68 77.84
CA MET A 10 31.60 78.02 78.12
C MET A 10 30.93 78.11 79.50
N ASP A 11 30.25 77.04 79.92
CA ASP A 11 29.59 76.97 81.23
C ASP A 11 30.63 76.92 82.37
N MET A 12 31.72 76.17 82.17
CA MET A 12 32.86 76.18 83.08
C MET A 12 33.48 77.58 83.21
N ALA A 13 33.71 78.27 82.08
CA ALA A 13 34.27 79.63 82.10
C ALA A 13 33.39 80.62 82.87
N LYS A 14 32.06 80.52 82.75
CA LYS A 14 31.09 81.35 83.48
C LYS A 14 31.14 81.12 85.00
N ILE A 15 31.26 79.86 85.43
CA ILE A 15 31.44 79.50 86.86
C ILE A 15 32.71 80.16 87.42
N TYR A 16 33.84 80.09 86.71
CA TYR A 16 35.11 80.65 87.20
C TYR A 16 35.15 82.19 87.19
N SER A 17 34.43 82.86 86.29
CA SER A 17 34.45 84.34 86.20
C SER A 17 33.54 85.04 87.22
N GLU A 18 32.48 84.37 87.71
CA GLU A 18 31.43 85.03 88.51
C GLU A 18 31.46 84.68 90.01
N MET A 19 32.34 83.76 90.45
CA MET A 19 32.59 83.41 91.86
C MET A 19 33.19 84.54 92.73
N ALA A 20 33.36 85.76 92.20
CA ALA A 20 34.01 86.88 92.89
C ALA A 20 33.09 87.68 93.83
N THR A 21 31.78 87.39 93.93
CA THR A 21 30.87 88.04 94.90
C THR A 21 29.78 87.07 95.40
N ASP A 22 29.69 86.90 96.73
CA ASP A 22 28.99 85.75 97.36
C ASP A 22 27.46 85.70 97.15
N ASN A 23 26.78 86.82 96.88
CA ASN A 23 25.32 86.85 96.66
C ASN A 23 24.89 86.62 95.19
N HIS A 24 25.83 86.67 94.23
CA HIS A 24 25.52 86.47 92.81
C HIS A 24 25.67 85.00 92.38
N ALA A 25 26.56 84.26 93.06
CA ALA A 25 26.91 82.88 92.74
C ALA A 25 25.73 81.91 92.80
N GLU A 26 24.82 82.04 93.79
CA GLU A 26 23.67 81.13 93.93
C GLU A 26 22.67 81.28 92.77
N LYS A 27 22.43 82.51 92.31
CA LYS A 27 21.55 82.80 91.18
C LYS A 27 22.12 82.23 89.87
N ILE A 28 23.42 82.41 89.65
CA ILE A 28 24.14 81.85 88.50
C ILE A 28 24.13 80.32 88.53
N TRP A 29 24.34 79.73 89.70
CA TRP A 29 24.28 78.27 89.87
C TRP A 29 22.89 77.71 89.58
N ASN A 30 21.83 78.41 89.97
CA ASN A 30 20.45 78.00 89.69
C ASN A 30 20.10 78.13 88.20
N GLU A 31 20.48 79.23 87.55
CA GLU A 31 20.32 79.41 86.09
C GLU A 31 21.11 78.36 85.31
N LEU A 32 22.36 78.10 85.71
CA LEU A 32 23.19 77.08 85.10
C LEU A 32 22.60 75.68 85.29
N ARG A 33 22.14 75.36 86.50
CA ARG A 33 21.49 74.08 86.78
C ARG A 33 20.25 73.86 85.90
N SER A 34 19.41 74.89 85.73
CA SER A 34 18.22 74.83 84.87
C SER A 34 18.59 74.59 83.40
N THR A 35 19.56 75.33 82.86
CA THR A 35 19.99 75.16 81.46
C THR A 35 20.64 73.78 81.20
N LEU A 36 21.38 73.24 82.17
CA LEU A 36 21.94 71.89 82.10
C LEU A 36 20.85 70.81 82.18
N GLN A 37 19.81 71.01 83.01
CA GLN A 37 18.64 70.12 83.06
C GLN A 37 17.89 70.13 81.73
N GLU A 38 17.64 71.30 81.13
CA GLU A 38 17.01 71.41 79.80
C GLU A 38 17.83 70.70 78.71
N ARG A 39 19.17 70.82 78.73
CA ARG A 39 20.05 70.10 77.80
C ARG A 39 20.00 68.58 78.01
N LYS A 40 20.01 68.12 79.26
CA LYS A 40 19.85 66.70 79.61
C LYS A 40 18.52 66.17 79.08
N GLU A 41 17.41 66.86 79.35
CA GLU A 41 16.09 66.48 78.84
C GLU A 41 16.03 66.47 77.32
N LYS A 42 16.63 67.46 76.65
CA LYS A 42 16.66 67.52 75.18
C LYS A 42 17.46 66.37 74.57
N LEU A 43 18.58 65.98 75.19
CA LEU A 43 19.36 64.82 74.76
C LEU A 43 18.60 63.52 74.99
N GLU A 44 17.96 63.35 76.15
CA GLU A 44 17.15 62.16 76.43
C GLU A 44 15.93 62.05 75.49
N ARG A 45 15.25 63.17 75.18
CA ARG A 45 14.18 63.19 74.16
C ARG A 45 14.72 62.76 72.78
N ARG A 46 15.88 63.29 72.37
CA ARG A 46 16.50 62.94 71.08
C ARG A 46 16.95 61.48 71.03
N LYS A 47 17.46 60.92 72.14
CA LYS A 47 17.80 59.49 72.26
C LYS A 47 16.53 58.63 72.16
N ALA A 48 15.45 59.01 72.84
CA ALA A 48 14.17 58.31 72.79
C ALA A 48 13.54 58.34 71.38
N GLU A 49 13.59 59.48 70.69
CA GLU A 49 13.16 59.63 69.30
C GLU A 49 13.96 58.74 68.35
N LEU A 50 15.29 58.70 68.49
CA LEU A 50 16.15 57.82 67.68
C LEU A 50 15.86 56.34 67.93
N LEU A 51 15.64 55.95 69.19
CA LEU A 51 15.31 54.57 69.54
C LEU A 51 13.96 54.15 68.95
N LEU A 52 12.95 55.01 69.03
CA LEU A 52 11.65 54.77 68.40
C LEU A 52 11.79 54.65 66.87
N GLN A 53 12.60 55.52 66.25
CA GLN A 53 12.85 55.46 64.81
C GLN A 53 13.59 54.17 64.41
N GLN A 54 14.52 53.67 65.23
CA GLN A 54 15.18 52.39 65.02
C GLN A 54 14.19 51.23 65.10
N GLN A 55 13.38 51.17 66.15
CA GLN A 55 12.34 50.15 66.32
C GLN A 55 11.33 50.15 65.16
N GLN A 56 10.95 51.32 64.66
CA GLN A 56 10.06 51.44 63.50
C GLN A 56 10.70 50.87 62.23
N ARG A 57 11.99 51.13 62.00
CA ARG A 57 12.73 50.60 60.84
C ARG A 57 12.89 49.09 60.93
N GLU A 58 13.23 48.56 62.10
CA GLU A 58 13.34 47.12 62.34
C GLU A 58 11.99 46.42 62.10
N ALA A 59 10.90 46.96 62.64
CA ALA A 59 9.56 46.43 62.42
C ALA A 59 9.11 46.53 60.95
N GLU A 60 9.54 47.55 60.21
CA GLU A 60 9.26 47.67 58.78
C GLU A 60 10.06 46.67 57.94
N GLU A 61 11.33 46.44 58.29
CA GLU A 61 12.18 45.43 57.65
C GLU A 61 11.66 44.02 57.89
N GLU A 62 11.23 43.70 59.12
CA GLU A 62 10.60 42.41 59.43
C GLU A 62 9.32 42.18 58.63
N ARG A 63 8.47 43.20 58.50
CA ARG A 63 7.26 43.12 57.65
C ARG A 63 7.61 42.86 56.19
N ARG A 64 8.61 43.57 55.66
CA ARG A 64 9.07 43.37 54.26
C ARG A 64 9.58 41.95 54.03
N LEU A 65 10.39 41.42 54.96
CA LEU A 65 10.88 40.04 54.88
C LEU A 65 9.75 39.00 54.97
N GLN A 66 8.74 39.25 55.80
CA GLN A 66 7.55 38.41 55.87
C GLN A 66 6.74 38.42 54.57
N GLU A 67 6.53 39.60 53.97
CA GLU A 67 5.85 39.74 52.69
C GLU A 67 6.61 39.06 51.55
N GLU A 68 7.93 39.24 51.45
CA GLU A 68 8.78 38.57 50.46
C GLU A 68 8.72 37.04 50.61
N LYS A 69 8.75 36.54 51.84
CA LYS A 69 8.62 35.10 52.11
C LYS A 69 7.27 34.55 51.67
N LEU A 70 6.18 35.26 51.96
CA LEU A 70 4.83 34.86 51.52
C LEU A 70 4.71 34.87 50.00
N GLN A 71 5.32 35.85 49.33
CA GLN A 71 5.37 35.90 47.86
C GLN A 71 6.13 34.71 47.29
N GLN A 72 7.30 34.37 47.85
CA GLN A 72 8.06 33.19 47.44
C GLN A 72 7.29 31.89 47.64
N GLU A 73 6.62 31.71 48.79
CA GLU A 73 5.79 30.54 49.05
C GLU A 73 4.58 30.45 48.09
N GLU A 74 3.99 31.58 47.70
CA GLU A 74 2.93 31.63 46.69
C GLU A 74 3.45 31.31 45.28
N GLU A 75 4.60 31.84 44.88
CA GLU A 75 5.23 31.52 43.60
C GLU A 75 5.60 30.04 43.50
N GLU A 76 6.20 29.48 44.55
CA GLU A 76 6.48 28.04 44.62
C GLU A 76 5.21 27.20 44.51
N ARG A 77 4.11 27.61 45.17
CA ARG A 77 2.82 26.92 45.08
C ARG A 77 2.29 26.93 43.64
N LYS A 78 2.34 28.07 42.95
CA LYS A 78 1.92 28.20 41.54
C LYS A 78 2.76 27.30 40.63
N LEU A 79 4.08 27.27 40.82
CA LEU A 79 4.98 26.41 40.04
C LEU A 79 4.66 24.92 40.24
N ARG A 80 4.37 24.49 41.48
CA ARG A 80 3.96 23.10 41.77
C ARG A 80 2.64 22.74 41.11
N GLU A 81 1.65 23.64 41.18
CA GLU A 81 0.35 23.45 40.51
C GLU A 81 0.49 23.34 38.98
N GLU A 82 1.32 24.20 38.36
CA GLU A 82 1.61 24.13 36.93
C GLU A 82 2.35 22.83 36.55
N GLU A 83 3.31 22.38 37.36
CA GLU A 83 4.02 21.13 37.13
C GLU A 83 3.10 19.92 37.24
N GLU A 84 2.22 19.89 38.26
CA GLU A 84 1.19 18.87 38.41
C GLU A 84 0.23 18.85 37.23
N GLU A 85 -0.22 20.02 36.74
CA GLU A 85 -1.07 20.10 35.57
C GLU A 85 -0.36 19.55 34.33
N ARG A 86 0.90 19.93 34.10
CA ARG A 86 1.73 19.39 33.02
C ARG A 86 1.88 17.87 33.14
N ALA A 87 2.05 17.34 34.35
CA ALA A 87 2.12 15.90 34.60
C ALA A 87 0.79 15.20 34.26
N ARG A 88 -0.35 15.74 34.71
CA ARG A 88 -1.69 15.23 34.35
C ARG A 88 -1.93 15.26 32.85
N GLN A 89 -1.51 16.32 32.16
CA GLN A 89 -1.62 16.42 30.70
C GLN A 89 -0.74 15.37 29.98
N ARG A 90 0.48 15.11 30.48
CA ARG A 90 1.36 14.05 29.95
C ARG A 90 0.76 12.67 30.15
N GLU A 91 0.23 12.38 31.33
CA GLU A 91 -0.43 11.11 31.64
C GLU A 91 -1.69 10.91 30.78
N ALA A 92 -2.53 11.94 30.64
CA ALA A 92 -3.70 11.89 29.77
C ALA A 92 -3.34 11.64 28.30
N ARG A 93 -2.24 12.25 27.81
CA ARG A 93 -1.71 11.97 26.46
C ARG A 93 -1.22 10.53 26.31
N ARG A 94 -0.53 10.00 27.33
CA ARG A 94 -0.08 8.60 27.34
C ARG A 94 -1.27 7.65 27.31
N LYS A 95 -2.27 7.86 28.18
CA LYS A 95 -3.48 7.03 28.22
C LYS A 95 -4.24 7.04 26.90
N ARG A 96 -4.41 8.22 26.27
CA ARG A 96 -5.01 8.32 24.94
C ARG A 96 -4.26 7.52 23.87
N ARG A 97 -2.93 7.54 23.89
CA ARG A 97 -2.11 6.72 22.96
C ARG A 97 -2.25 5.23 23.24
N GLU A 98 -2.31 4.83 24.51
CA GLU A 98 -2.53 3.43 24.88
C GLU A 98 -3.93 2.96 24.45
N GLU A 99 -4.95 3.79 24.62
CA GLU A 99 -6.32 3.53 24.12
C GLU A 99 -6.37 3.47 22.58
N GLU A 100 -5.65 4.36 21.88
CA GLU A 100 -5.55 4.37 20.41
C GLU A 100 -4.85 3.11 19.90
N LEU A 101 -3.71 2.73 20.49
CA LEU A 101 -3.01 1.48 20.14
C LEU A 101 -3.86 0.24 20.43
N ALA A 102 -4.58 0.21 21.56
CA ALA A 102 -5.50 -0.88 21.87
C ALA A 102 -6.68 -0.94 20.89
N ALA A 103 -7.18 0.20 20.41
CA ALA A 103 -8.21 0.26 19.39
C ALA A 103 -7.71 -0.19 18.02
N GLU A 104 -6.48 0.18 17.64
CA GLU A 104 -5.81 -0.31 16.43
C GLU A 104 -5.60 -1.83 16.48
N GLU A 105 -5.12 -2.37 17.60
CA GLU A 105 -4.94 -3.80 17.81
C GLU A 105 -6.28 -4.55 17.74
N ALA A 106 -7.32 -4.03 18.39
CA ALA A 106 -8.67 -4.61 18.32
C ALA A 106 -9.25 -4.58 16.90
N ALA A 107 -9.02 -3.50 16.14
CA ALA A 107 -9.44 -3.41 14.74
C ALA A 107 -8.70 -4.42 13.86
N ALA A 108 -7.39 -4.59 14.06
CA ALA A 108 -6.59 -5.57 13.32
C ALA A 108 -7.03 -7.01 13.61
N LEU A 109 -7.37 -7.32 14.87
CA LEU A 109 -7.93 -8.64 15.24
C LEU A 109 -9.29 -8.87 14.59
N ALA A 110 -10.18 -7.88 14.61
CA ALA A 110 -11.49 -7.98 13.95
C ALA A 110 -11.36 -8.18 12.42
N GLU A 111 -10.39 -7.51 11.78
CA GLU A 111 -10.10 -7.71 10.36
C GLU A 111 -9.58 -9.13 10.07
N GLN A 112 -8.71 -9.66 10.93
CA GLN A 112 -8.22 -11.05 10.81
C GLN A 112 -9.37 -12.06 10.97
N GLU A 113 -10.22 -11.90 11.97
CA GLU A 113 -11.39 -12.76 12.18
C GLU A 113 -12.36 -12.72 11.00
N ALA A 114 -12.65 -11.53 10.48
CA ALA A 114 -13.51 -11.37 9.30
C ALA A 114 -12.90 -12.02 8.05
N ALA A 115 -11.57 -11.92 7.87
CA ALA A 115 -10.86 -12.57 6.77
C ALA A 115 -10.90 -14.10 6.89
N GLU A 116 -10.75 -14.64 8.11
CA GLU A 116 -10.86 -16.08 8.37
C GLU A 116 -12.28 -16.60 8.10
N GLU A 117 -13.30 -15.87 8.55
CA GLU A 117 -14.71 -16.20 8.29
C GLU A 117 -15.02 -16.18 6.79
N ALA A 118 -14.59 -15.13 6.08
CA ALA A 118 -14.74 -15.02 4.62
C ALA A 118 -14.03 -16.18 3.89
N ALA A 119 -12.83 -16.56 4.34
CA ALA A 119 -12.11 -17.70 3.80
C ALA A 119 -12.83 -19.04 4.07
N ALA A 120 -13.45 -19.20 5.24
CA ALA A 120 -14.25 -20.37 5.57
C ALA A 120 -15.49 -20.49 4.68
N LEU A 121 -16.22 -19.39 4.47
CA LEU A 121 -17.36 -19.33 3.56
C LEU A 121 -16.97 -19.66 2.12
N ALA A 122 -15.84 -19.10 1.63
CA ALA A 122 -15.33 -19.39 0.29
C ALA A 122 -14.97 -20.88 0.11
N ARG A 123 -14.37 -21.51 1.14
CA ARG A 123 -14.09 -22.96 1.13
C ARG A 123 -15.37 -23.79 1.10
N GLU A 124 -16.40 -23.38 1.83
CA GLU A 124 -17.70 -24.06 1.83
C GLU A 124 -18.41 -23.95 0.47
N GLU A 125 -18.42 -22.76 -0.14
CA GLU A 125 -18.97 -22.56 -1.48
C GLU A 125 -18.22 -23.40 -2.53
N GLU A 126 -16.89 -23.47 -2.45
CA GLU A 126 -16.11 -24.29 -3.36
C GLU A 126 -16.46 -25.79 -3.19
N ARG A 127 -16.67 -26.25 -1.95
CA ARG A 127 -17.14 -27.61 -1.67
C ARG A 127 -18.51 -27.86 -2.31
N LYS A 128 -19.47 -26.95 -2.12
CA LYS A 128 -20.81 -27.02 -2.72
C LYS A 128 -20.73 -27.08 -4.25
N ARG A 129 -19.91 -26.23 -4.88
CA ARG A 129 -19.67 -26.24 -6.34
C ARG A 129 -19.06 -27.56 -6.81
N LYS A 130 -18.10 -28.12 -6.07
CA LYS A 130 -17.48 -29.42 -6.37
C LYS A 130 -18.50 -30.56 -6.27
N GLU A 131 -19.34 -30.56 -5.25
CA GLU A 131 -20.42 -31.54 -5.05
C GLU A 131 -21.49 -31.45 -6.14
N GLU A 132 -21.95 -30.26 -6.47
CA GLU A 132 -22.90 -30.03 -7.57
C GLU A 132 -22.32 -30.52 -8.90
N LYS A 133 -21.06 -30.21 -9.20
CA LYS A 133 -20.38 -30.72 -10.40
C LYS A 133 -20.29 -32.25 -10.39
N ARG A 134 -20.10 -32.89 -9.24
CA ARG A 134 -20.14 -34.36 -9.11
C ARG A 134 -21.55 -34.91 -9.34
N ARG A 135 -22.60 -34.24 -8.85
CA ARG A 135 -24.01 -34.58 -9.08
C ARG A 135 -24.34 -34.51 -10.56
N LEU A 136 -24.08 -33.38 -11.22
CA LEU A 136 -24.32 -33.18 -12.66
C LEU A 136 -23.59 -34.23 -13.51
N ARG A 137 -22.38 -34.64 -13.14
CA ARG A 137 -21.65 -35.72 -13.81
C ARG A 137 -22.30 -37.10 -13.65
N ARG A 138 -22.96 -37.37 -12.52
CA ARG A 138 -23.73 -38.61 -12.31
C ARG A 138 -24.99 -38.60 -13.16
N GLU A 139 -25.76 -37.52 -13.10
CA GLU A 139 -26.97 -37.33 -13.91
C GLU A 139 -26.67 -37.42 -15.42
N ALA A 140 -25.55 -36.85 -15.88
CA ALA A 140 -25.14 -36.95 -17.29
C ALA A 140 -24.84 -38.40 -17.71
N ARG A 141 -24.17 -39.19 -16.86
CA ARG A 141 -23.92 -40.61 -17.14
C ARG A 141 -25.20 -41.44 -17.16
N GLU A 142 -26.15 -41.13 -16.27
CA GLU A 142 -27.46 -41.79 -16.25
C GLU A 142 -28.24 -41.49 -17.53
N ARG A 143 -28.25 -40.23 -17.99
CA ARG A 143 -28.86 -39.86 -19.27
C ARG A 143 -28.19 -40.54 -20.46
N GLU A 144 -26.87 -40.65 -20.46
CA GLU A 144 -26.13 -41.37 -21.51
C GLU A 144 -26.48 -42.86 -21.52
N LEU A 145 -26.54 -43.50 -20.35
CA LEU A 145 -26.94 -44.90 -20.22
C LEU A 145 -28.38 -45.11 -20.72
N GLN A 146 -29.29 -44.21 -20.35
CA GLN A 146 -30.68 -44.25 -20.82
C GLN A 146 -30.76 -44.12 -22.34
N ALA A 147 -30.02 -43.17 -22.93
CA ALA A 147 -29.97 -43.00 -24.39
C ALA A 147 -29.42 -44.25 -25.10
N GLN A 148 -28.42 -44.92 -24.53
CA GLN A 148 -27.91 -46.20 -25.06
C GLN A 148 -28.98 -47.30 -25.00
N GLN A 149 -29.73 -47.41 -23.90
CA GLN A 149 -30.83 -48.38 -23.77
C GLN A 149 -31.94 -48.11 -24.78
N GLU A 150 -32.33 -46.84 -24.97
CA GLU A 150 -33.33 -46.44 -25.97
C GLU A 150 -32.86 -46.74 -27.40
N ALA A 151 -31.58 -46.49 -27.71
CA ALA A 151 -31.00 -46.82 -29.01
C ALA A 151 -31.00 -48.33 -29.28
N LEU A 152 -30.62 -49.15 -28.29
CA LEU A 152 -30.68 -50.62 -28.39
C LEU A 152 -32.13 -51.10 -28.62
N ALA A 153 -33.10 -50.55 -27.88
CA ALA A 153 -34.51 -50.88 -28.06
C ALA A 153 -35.02 -50.50 -29.45
N ALA A 154 -34.59 -49.35 -29.99
CA ALA A 154 -34.93 -48.91 -31.34
C ALA A 154 -34.32 -49.83 -32.41
N GLU A 155 -33.07 -50.27 -32.24
CA GLU A 155 -32.42 -51.23 -33.15
C GLU A 155 -33.15 -52.58 -33.14
N GLU A 156 -33.51 -53.09 -31.96
CA GLU A 156 -34.30 -54.31 -31.84
C GLU A 156 -35.67 -54.20 -32.50
N ALA A 157 -36.34 -53.05 -32.36
CA ALA A 157 -37.62 -52.78 -33.02
C ALA A 157 -37.48 -52.77 -34.54
N GLU A 158 -36.45 -52.11 -35.08
CA GLU A 158 -36.14 -52.12 -36.52
C GLU A 158 -35.77 -53.52 -37.01
N ARG A 159 -35.01 -54.30 -36.23
CA ARG A 159 -34.70 -55.69 -36.56
C ARG A 159 -35.95 -56.56 -36.60
N LYS A 160 -36.91 -56.35 -35.69
CA LYS A 160 -38.23 -57.01 -35.71
C LYS A 160 -39.01 -56.62 -36.97
N LYS A 161 -39.07 -55.34 -37.34
CA LYS A 161 -39.71 -54.88 -38.59
C LYS A 161 -39.07 -55.49 -39.84
N ARG A 162 -37.74 -55.55 -39.90
CA ARG A 162 -37.02 -56.21 -41.02
C ARG A 162 -37.34 -57.71 -41.09
N ARG A 163 -37.49 -58.39 -39.95
CA ARG A 163 -37.90 -59.80 -39.90
C ARG A 163 -39.33 -59.99 -40.42
N THR A 164 -40.28 -59.14 -40.04
CA THR A 164 -41.67 -59.23 -40.54
C THR A 164 -41.74 -58.89 -42.04
N GLN A 165 -41.00 -57.88 -42.50
CA GLN A 165 -40.87 -57.56 -43.92
C GLN A 165 -40.24 -58.71 -44.72
N LYS A 166 -39.19 -59.35 -44.18
CA LYS A 166 -38.55 -60.52 -44.81
C LYS A 166 -39.54 -61.68 -44.93
N ALA A 167 -40.30 -61.99 -43.87
CA ALA A 167 -41.31 -63.04 -43.91
C ALA A 167 -42.40 -62.75 -44.96
N ALA A 168 -42.89 -61.50 -45.02
CA ALA A 168 -43.87 -61.07 -46.03
C ALA A 168 -43.31 -61.14 -47.46
N TRP A 169 -42.02 -60.82 -47.64
CA TRP A 169 -41.36 -60.94 -48.95
C TRP A 169 -41.13 -62.40 -49.35
N GLU A 170 -40.72 -63.27 -48.42
CA GLU A 170 -40.57 -64.71 -48.66
C GLU A 170 -41.92 -65.35 -49.05
N GLU A 171 -43.01 -64.95 -48.41
CA GLU A 171 -44.37 -65.36 -48.79
C GLU A 171 -44.78 -64.84 -50.19
N TYR A 172 -44.46 -63.59 -50.51
CA TYR A 172 -44.71 -63.02 -51.84
C TYR A 172 -43.96 -63.76 -52.95
N VAL A 173 -42.67 -64.07 -52.75
CA VAL A 173 -41.85 -64.83 -53.71
C VAL A 173 -42.37 -66.26 -53.88
N ALA A 174 -42.81 -66.91 -52.80
CA ALA A 174 -43.39 -68.25 -52.87
C ALA A 174 -44.68 -68.29 -53.74
N ASN A 175 -45.47 -67.21 -53.71
CA ASN A 175 -46.72 -67.08 -54.46
C ASN A 175 -46.54 -66.48 -55.87
N HIS A 176 -45.35 -66.00 -56.23
CA HIS A 176 -45.02 -65.51 -57.57
C HIS A 176 -43.72 -66.19 -58.07
N PRO A 177 -43.80 -67.46 -58.52
CA PRO A 177 -42.67 -68.14 -59.13
C PRO A 177 -42.29 -67.39 -60.41
N LEU A 178 -41.15 -66.70 -60.39
CA LEU A 178 -40.62 -66.06 -61.58
C LEU A 178 -40.12 -67.17 -62.52
N GLU A 179 -40.75 -67.30 -63.69
CA GLU A 179 -40.16 -68.04 -64.80
C GLU A 179 -38.91 -67.28 -65.26
N PHE A 180 -37.75 -67.69 -64.74
CA PHE A 180 -36.47 -67.22 -65.23
C PHE A 180 -36.26 -67.78 -66.65
N CYS A 181 -36.55 -66.95 -67.66
CA CYS A 181 -36.02 -67.19 -68.99
C CYS A 181 -34.48 -67.05 -68.90
N GLU A 182 -33.76 -68.14 -69.17
CA GLU A 182 -32.28 -68.21 -69.08
C GLU A 182 -31.59 -67.35 -70.15
N VAL A 183 -31.72 -66.03 -70.08
CA VAL A 183 -30.86 -65.14 -70.85
C VAL A 183 -29.59 -64.93 -70.04
N LYS A 184 -28.55 -65.73 -70.33
CA LYS A 184 -27.19 -65.54 -69.79
C LYS A 184 -26.63 -64.20 -70.28
N GLN A 185 -26.95 -63.11 -69.61
CA GLN A 185 -26.27 -61.84 -69.81
C GLN A 185 -24.92 -61.90 -69.11
N THR A 186 -23.85 -62.00 -69.91
CA THR A 186 -22.46 -61.91 -69.44
C THR A 186 -22.19 -60.46 -69.04
N ILE A 187 -22.49 -60.10 -67.79
CA ILE A 187 -22.14 -58.80 -67.24
C ILE A 187 -20.64 -58.82 -66.95
N GLU A 188 -19.87 -58.19 -67.84
CA GLU A 188 -18.43 -58.04 -67.68
C GLU A 188 -18.15 -57.15 -66.46
N GLN A 189 -17.65 -57.75 -65.38
CA GLN A 189 -17.27 -57.01 -64.17
C GLN A 189 -16.02 -56.16 -64.45
N LYS A 190 -16.24 -54.94 -64.95
CA LYS A 190 -15.17 -53.96 -65.06
C LYS A 190 -14.76 -53.57 -63.65
N LYS A 191 -13.60 -54.05 -63.20
CA LYS A 191 -13.03 -53.71 -61.90
C LYS A 191 -12.65 -52.23 -61.92
N VAL A 192 -13.56 -51.37 -61.49
CA VAL A 192 -13.29 -49.94 -61.35
C VAL A 192 -12.33 -49.79 -60.17
N GLN A 193 -11.07 -49.47 -60.46
CA GLN A 193 -10.12 -49.03 -59.44
C GLN A 193 -10.58 -47.67 -58.93
N HIS A 194 -11.39 -47.67 -57.87
CA HIS A 194 -11.55 -46.49 -57.06
C HIS A 194 -10.23 -46.24 -56.35
N GLN A 195 -9.40 -45.34 -56.89
CA GLN A 195 -8.39 -44.65 -56.09
C GLN A 195 -9.13 -43.69 -55.16
N ALA A 196 -9.82 -44.23 -54.17
CA ALA A 196 -10.22 -43.46 -53.02
C ALA A 196 -8.91 -43.01 -52.36
N ARG A 197 -8.52 -41.75 -52.61
CA ARG A 197 -7.57 -41.09 -51.71
C ARG A 197 -8.19 -41.20 -50.34
N ALA A 198 -7.54 -41.95 -49.45
CA ALA A 198 -7.99 -42.04 -48.07
C ALA A 198 -8.26 -40.61 -47.56
N PRO A 199 -9.41 -40.34 -46.91
CA PRO A 199 -9.59 -39.05 -46.25
C PRO A 199 -8.36 -38.83 -45.37
N PRO A 200 -7.76 -37.63 -45.38
CA PRO A 200 -6.54 -37.36 -44.63
C PRO A 200 -6.80 -37.79 -43.19
N THR A 201 -6.00 -38.75 -42.71
CA THR A 201 -6.06 -39.17 -41.31
C THR A 201 -5.81 -37.92 -40.48
N THR A 202 -6.81 -37.53 -39.68
CA THR A 202 -6.69 -36.42 -38.76
C THR A 202 -5.72 -36.84 -37.66
N ASN A 203 -4.43 -36.67 -37.93
CA ASN A 203 -3.41 -36.73 -36.90
C ASN A 203 -3.71 -35.62 -35.89
N LYS A 204 -3.53 -35.89 -34.58
CA LYS A 204 -3.72 -34.91 -33.49
C LYS A 204 -2.93 -33.62 -33.69
N ASP A 205 -1.94 -33.62 -34.58
CA ASP A 205 -1.19 -32.44 -35.03
C ASP A 205 -1.95 -31.49 -35.97
N ILE A 206 -3.07 -31.89 -36.58
CA ILE A 206 -3.87 -31.01 -37.46
C ILE A 206 -4.79 -30.09 -36.65
N LEU A 207 -5.15 -30.47 -35.42
CA LEU A 207 -5.92 -29.64 -34.47
C LEU A 207 -5.03 -28.67 -33.66
N SER A 208 -3.70 -28.71 -33.81
CA SER A 208 -2.78 -27.77 -33.16
C SER A 208 -2.38 -26.59 -34.05
N ARG A 209 -3.25 -26.19 -35.00
CA ARG A 209 -3.11 -24.92 -35.75
C ARG A 209 -3.46 -23.69 -34.92
N ILE A 210 -2.85 -23.56 -33.74
CA ILE A 210 -2.57 -22.25 -33.15
C ILE A 210 -1.05 -22.20 -33.04
N TYR A 211 -0.45 -21.68 -34.11
CA TYR A 211 0.98 -21.51 -34.33
C TYR A 211 1.82 -21.36 -33.04
N THR A 212 2.76 -22.30 -32.83
CA THR A 212 3.76 -22.24 -31.76
C THR A 212 4.96 -21.41 -32.25
N PRO A 213 5.27 -20.24 -31.67
CA PRO A 213 6.40 -19.44 -32.12
C PRO A 213 7.70 -20.24 -31.92
N LYS A 214 8.60 -20.18 -32.92
CA LYS A 214 9.92 -20.81 -32.90
C LYS A 214 11.01 -19.74 -32.98
N CYS A 215 12.08 -19.92 -32.23
CA CYS A 215 13.28 -19.12 -32.39
C CYS A 215 13.94 -19.40 -33.76
N PRO A 216 14.26 -18.38 -34.58
CA PRO A 216 14.91 -18.59 -35.87
C PRO A 216 16.36 -19.09 -35.75
N GLU A 217 17.02 -18.83 -34.61
CA GLU A 217 18.42 -19.20 -34.39
C GLU A 217 18.58 -20.59 -33.75
N CYS A 218 17.85 -20.87 -32.66
CA CYS A 218 18.03 -22.13 -31.91
C CYS A 218 16.87 -23.12 -32.07
N GLY A 219 15.84 -22.79 -32.84
CA GLY A 219 14.70 -23.67 -33.11
C GLY A 219 13.77 -23.97 -31.92
N MET A 220 13.98 -23.33 -30.76
CA MET A 220 13.16 -23.56 -29.56
C MET A 220 11.71 -23.16 -29.79
N LYS A 221 10.79 -24.05 -29.42
CA LYS A 221 9.34 -23.82 -29.44
C LYS A 221 8.88 -23.25 -28.10
N TYR A 222 8.02 -22.24 -28.10
CA TYR A 222 7.44 -21.70 -26.87
C TYR A 222 5.97 -22.09 -26.72
N SER A 223 5.61 -22.69 -25.58
CA SER A 223 4.20 -22.97 -25.22
C SER A 223 3.43 -21.71 -24.84
N LEU A 224 4.12 -20.66 -24.37
CA LEU A 224 3.59 -19.35 -24.05
C LEU A 224 4.44 -18.27 -24.73
N PRO A 225 3.84 -17.12 -25.12
CA PRO A 225 4.59 -16.06 -25.78
C PRO A 225 5.70 -15.52 -24.86
N PRO A 226 6.96 -15.46 -25.34
CA PRO A 226 8.06 -14.95 -24.52
C PRO A 226 7.90 -13.46 -24.21
N LYS A 227 8.32 -13.05 -23.01
CA LYS A 227 8.32 -11.63 -22.61
C LYS A 227 9.17 -10.81 -23.59
N MET A 228 8.62 -9.70 -24.07
CA MET A 228 9.20 -8.83 -25.09
C MET A 228 9.54 -9.50 -26.44
N TRP A 229 9.02 -10.72 -26.67
CA TRP A 229 9.28 -11.54 -27.86
C TRP A 229 10.76 -11.85 -28.08
N GLU A 230 11.48 -12.15 -27.00
CA GLU A 230 12.90 -12.52 -27.05
C GLU A 230 13.11 -13.99 -26.70
N CYS A 231 14.07 -14.63 -27.37
CA CYS A 231 14.43 -16.01 -27.09
C CYS A 231 15.22 -16.12 -25.77
N SER A 232 14.57 -16.61 -24.72
CA SER A 232 15.21 -16.86 -23.42
C SER A 232 16.37 -17.87 -23.48
N ASN A 233 16.32 -18.82 -24.42
CA ASN A 233 17.36 -19.83 -24.57
C ASN A 233 18.62 -19.30 -25.27
N CYS A 234 18.48 -18.50 -26.33
CA CYS A 234 19.61 -17.84 -26.99
C CYS A 234 20.28 -16.83 -26.06
N PHE A 235 19.49 -16.11 -25.26
CA PHE A 235 20.03 -15.22 -24.25
C PHE A 235 20.80 -16.01 -23.17
N ARG A 236 20.23 -17.10 -22.65
CA ARG A 236 20.91 -17.93 -21.63
C ARG A 236 22.17 -18.63 -22.15
N THR A 237 22.13 -19.19 -23.37
CA THR A 237 23.20 -20.05 -23.88
C THR A 237 24.28 -19.28 -24.62
N LYS A 238 23.94 -18.22 -25.35
CA LYS A 238 24.86 -17.46 -26.22
C LYS A 238 24.93 -15.98 -25.87
N GLN A 239 24.21 -15.50 -24.85
CA GLN A 239 24.06 -14.06 -24.52
C GLN A 239 23.62 -13.21 -25.72
N GLN A 240 22.83 -13.82 -26.63
CA GLN A 240 22.33 -13.15 -27.83
C GLN A 240 20.84 -12.83 -27.70
N HIS A 241 20.47 -11.56 -27.91
CA HIS A 241 19.08 -11.14 -28.01
C HIS A 241 18.54 -11.48 -29.41
N VAL A 242 17.90 -12.63 -29.52
CA VAL A 242 17.23 -13.08 -30.74
C VAL A 242 15.75 -12.76 -30.63
N LYS A 243 15.24 -11.96 -31.56
CA LYS A 243 13.81 -11.59 -31.62
C LYS A 243 13.00 -12.71 -32.24
N VAL A 244 11.85 -13.00 -31.64
CA VAL A 244 10.88 -14.00 -32.09
C VAL A 244 9.70 -13.26 -32.72
N TRP A 245 9.20 -13.78 -33.84
CA TRP A 245 8.06 -13.17 -34.52
C TRP A 245 6.78 -13.26 -33.68
N GLN A 246 6.13 -12.12 -33.44
CA GLN A 246 4.88 -12.05 -32.71
C GLN A 246 3.73 -12.57 -33.59
N PRO A 247 2.90 -13.53 -33.15
CA PRO A 247 1.74 -13.98 -33.90
C PRO A 247 0.65 -12.91 -33.96
N ASP A 248 -0.09 -12.88 -35.07
CA ASP A 248 -1.20 -11.95 -35.29
C ASP A 248 -2.20 -12.00 -34.13
N ASN A 249 -2.63 -13.18 -33.67
CA ASN A 249 -3.66 -13.29 -32.62
C ASN A 249 -3.13 -13.11 -31.18
N SER A 250 -1.87 -12.76 -30.98
CA SER A 250 -1.27 -12.69 -29.63
C SER A 250 -1.68 -11.45 -28.82
N THR A 251 -2.10 -10.38 -29.48
CA THR A 251 -2.51 -9.13 -28.84
C THR A 251 -3.49 -8.38 -29.73
N THR A 252 -4.34 -7.54 -29.16
CA THR A 252 -5.23 -6.61 -29.89
C THR A 252 -4.78 -5.16 -29.75
N VAL A 253 -3.61 -4.91 -29.16
CA VAL A 253 -3.06 -3.57 -28.93
C VAL A 253 -1.68 -3.40 -29.56
N CYS A 254 -1.34 -2.15 -29.89
CA CYS A 254 -0.06 -1.79 -30.47
C CYS A 254 1.07 -1.83 -29.44
N MET A 255 2.15 -2.55 -29.74
CA MET A 255 3.29 -2.66 -28.83
C MET A 255 4.15 -1.39 -28.72
N VAL A 256 3.77 -0.30 -29.40
CA VAL A 256 4.43 1.02 -29.34
C VAL A 256 3.54 2.02 -28.60
N CYS A 257 2.34 2.31 -29.12
CA CYS A 257 1.44 3.31 -28.56
C CYS A 257 0.32 2.74 -27.66
N GLN A 258 0.23 1.43 -27.49
CA GLN A 258 -0.85 0.73 -26.76
C GLN A 258 -2.27 0.95 -27.30
N GLY A 259 -2.44 1.64 -28.43
CA GLY A 259 -3.73 1.81 -29.09
C GLY A 259 -4.28 0.49 -29.67
N SER A 260 -5.59 0.40 -29.82
CA SER A 260 -6.25 -0.78 -30.38
C SER A 260 -5.85 -1.02 -31.84
N ILE A 261 -5.64 -2.29 -32.20
CA ILE A 261 -5.36 -2.74 -33.56
C ILE A 261 -6.48 -3.67 -34.01
N GLY A 262 -7.25 -3.24 -35.00
CA GLY A 262 -8.22 -4.07 -35.70
C GLY A 262 -7.53 -5.09 -36.62
N TRP A 263 -8.26 -6.17 -36.99
CA TRP A 263 -7.75 -7.28 -37.80
C TRP A 263 -7.01 -6.83 -39.08
N PHE A 264 -7.57 -5.88 -39.82
CA PHE A 264 -7.01 -5.36 -41.08
C PHE A 264 -5.92 -4.29 -40.91
N SER A 265 -5.66 -3.84 -39.68
CA SER A 265 -4.69 -2.78 -39.36
C SER A 265 -3.42 -3.30 -38.67
N ARG A 266 -3.23 -4.62 -38.70
CA ARG A 266 -2.10 -5.33 -38.09
C ARG A 266 -0.86 -5.22 -38.98
N HIS A 267 0.21 -4.63 -38.44
CA HIS A 267 1.51 -4.61 -39.09
C HIS A 267 2.57 -5.16 -38.17
N HIS A 268 3.59 -5.78 -38.75
CA HIS A 268 4.73 -6.29 -37.99
C HIS A 268 5.96 -5.44 -38.28
N CYS A 269 6.75 -5.14 -37.25
CA CYS A 269 8.08 -4.56 -37.46
C CYS A 269 9.03 -5.65 -37.96
N ARG A 270 9.68 -5.45 -39.12
CA ARG A 270 10.60 -6.45 -39.69
C ARG A 270 11.94 -6.55 -38.94
N ASN A 271 12.24 -5.57 -38.07
CA ASN A 271 13.42 -5.60 -37.21
C ASN A 271 13.17 -6.35 -35.88
N CYS A 272 12.07 -6.05 -35.18
CA CYS A 272 11.82 -6.59 -33.83
C CYS A 272 10.66 -7.60 -33.74
N GLY A 273 9.93 -7.84 -34.83
CA GLY A 273 8.85 -8.83 -34.90
C GLY A 273 7.55 -8.45 -34.19
N ARG A 274 7.46 -7.28 -33.54
CA ARG A 274 6.29 -6.83 -32.76
C ARG A 274 5.11 -6.41 -33.64
N LEU A 275 3.90 -6.60 -33.12
CA LEU A 275 2.65 -6.12 -33.71
C LEU A 275 2.41 -4.64 -33.41
N VAL A 276 2.23 -3.85 -34.46
CA VAL A 276 2.11 -2.38 -34.41
C VAL A 276 1.03 -1.87 -35.35
N CYS A 277 0.48 -0.69 -35.05
CA CYS A 277 -0.51 -0.03 -35.90
C CYS A 277 0.18 0.70 -37.07
N SER A 278 -0.61 1.16 -38.05
CA SER A 278 -0.10 1.88 -39.22
C SER A 278 0.62 3.17 -38.85
N LYS A 279 0.10 3.89 -37.85
CA LYS A 279 0.67 5.15 -37.34
C LYS A 279 2.05 4.97 -36.72
N CYS A 280 2.29 3.84 -36.06
CA CYS A 280 3.57 3.53 -35.39
C CYS A 280 4.56 2.75 -36.26
N SER A 281 4.30 2.63 -37.56
CA SER A 281 5.12 1.89 -38.51
C SER A 281 5.27 2.62 -39.84
N THR A 282 5.40 3.94 -39.78
CA THR A 282 5.55 4.80 -40.97
C THR A 282 6.95 4.73 -41.57
N SER A 283 7.94 4.36 -40.77
CA SER A 283 9.35 4.30 -41.16
C SER A 283 9.72 2.99 -41.88
N GLN A 284 10.70 3.07 -42.77
CA GLN A 284 11.33 1.93 -43.44
C GLN A 284 12.85 1.97 -43.25
N ALA A 285 13.48 0.80 -43.17
CA ALA A 285 14.92 0.67 -43.10
C ALA A 285 15.39 -0.60 -43.83
N ILE A 286 16.60 -0.56 -44.37
CA ILE A 286 17.31 -1.75 -44.87
C ILE A 286 17.90 -2.47 -43.66
N ILE A 287 17.71 -3.79 -43.53
CA ILE A 287 18.13 -4.57 -42.36
C ILE A 287 18.95 -5.79 -42.83
N PRO A 288 20.23 -5.61 -43.19
CA PRO A 288 21.06 -6.70 -43.72
C PRO A 288 21.25 -7.84 -42.70
N SER A 289 21.27 -7.52 -41.40
CA SER A 289 21.43 -8.50 -40.32
C SER A 289 20.31 -9.54 -40.22
N VAL A 290 19.13 -9.24 -40.77
CA VAL A 290 17.97 -10.14 -40.82
C VAL A 290 17.68 -10.60 -42.26
N GLY A 291 18.57 -10.27 -43.21
CA GLY A 291 18.47 -10.67 -44.61
C GLY A 291 17.60 -9.78 -45.49
N PHE A 292 17.23 -8.58 -45.03
CA PHE A 292 16.51 -7.60 -45.84
C PHE A 292 17.49 -6.61 -46.49
N ASN A 293 17.77 -6.82 -47.78
CA ASN A 293 18.63 -5.95 -48.60
C ASN A 293 17.87 -4.74 -49.19
N GLU A 294 16.57 -4.64 -48.95
CA GLU A 294 15.69 -3.55 -49.39
C GLU A 294 15.03 -2.88 -48.19
N ALA A 295 14.51 -1.66 -48.38
CA ALA A 295 13.87 -0.90 -47.31
C ALA A 295 12.55 -1.55 -46.89
N VAL A 296 12.52 -2.11 -45.68
CA VAL A 296 11.35 -2.80 -45.11
C VAL A 296 10.76 -2.03 -43.94
N LYS A 297 9.46 -2.21 -43.72
CA LYS A 297 8.70 -1.51 -42.68
C LYS A 297 9.20 -1.85 -41.28
N ILE A 298 9.51 -0.81 -40.49
CA ILE A 298 9.91 -0.92 -39.09
C ILE A 298 9.00 -0.07 -38.21
N CYS A 299 8.96 -0.36 -36.91
CA CYS A 299 8.28 0.50 -35.96
C CYS A 299 9.11 1.72 -35.59
N ASP A 300 8.46 2.77 -35.10
CA ASP A 300 9.13 4.02 -34.76
C ASP A 300 10.20 3.83 -33.67
N ASP A 301 10.01 2.88 -32.73
CA ASP A 301 11.04 2.54 -31.74
C ASP A 301 12.33 2.03 -32.40
N CYS A 302 12.19 1.17 -33.41
CA CYS A 302 13.33 0.64 -34.16
C CYS A 302 13.95 1.73 -35.05
N ALA A 303 13.13 2.63 -35.59
CA ALA A 303 13.63 3.74 -36.40
C ALA A 303 14.46 4.71 -35.55
N ARG A 304 14.00 5.05 -34.34
CA ARG A 304 14.70 5.95 -33.41
C ARG A 304 15.98 5.37 -32.85
N LYS A 305 16.01 4.06 -32.54
CA LYS A 305 17.20 3.41 -31.96
C LYS A 305 18.37 3.25 -32.95
N GLY A 306 18.14 3.51 -34.25
CA GLY A 306 19.07 3.16 -35.31
C GLY A 306 19.19 1.65 -35.45
N ASN A 307 19.69 1.17 -36.59
CA ASN A 307 19.95 -0.26 -36.84
C ASN A 307 21.13 -0.81 -36.01
N ALA A 308 21.31 -0.36 -34.76
CA ALA A 308 22.31 -0.91 -33.86
C ALA A 308 21.86 -2.33 -33.43
N PRO A 309 22.60 -3.39 -33.80
CA PRO A 309 22.34 -4.70 -33.23
C PRO A 309 22.73 -4.63 -31.75
N ASN A 310 21.76 -4.87 -30.86
CA ASN A 310 21.95 -5.25 -29.46
C ASN A 310 23.01 -4.43 -28.70
N ALA A 311 22.63 -3.25 -28.18
CA ALA A 311 23.30 -2.69 -27.02
C ALA A 311 22.71 -3.33 -25.74
N PRO A 312 23.55 -3.64 -24.73
CA PRO A 312 23.25 -4.55 -23.61
C PRO A 312 22.07 -4.13 -22.73
#